data_AF-A0A378QRM1-F1
#
_entry.id   AF-A0A378QRM1-F1
#
_cell.length_a   1.000
_cell.length_b   1.000
_cell.length_c   1.000
_cell.angle_alpha   90.00
_cell.angle_beta   90.00
_cell.angle_gamma   90.00
#
_symmetry.space_group_name_H-M   'P 1'
#
loop_
_entity.id
_entity.type
_entity.pdbx_description
1 polymer ?
#
loop_
_entity_poly.entity_id
_entity_poly.type
_entity_poly.pdbx_seq_one_letter_code
_entity_poly.pdbx_strand_id
1 'polypeptide(L)'
;MGYPMNSYEALVAITDNKHRNNSHYRELSQQFKLFAVVVHDPVCHMQFDRFINNFFERLDRTTGENFLFFTLAQPSDNWRRRTRNRFYHQPFADAIDQNQSQLDIYGFCQYLNINYNDLPVILLGNNLTFNGFRVIRTNHIHLEQQFESISDFCDNTFELFNQFNDERYLQLIRNINIENDEFYVNQIMSIADALVDLYSFNLNSNQEIFATARDKIRNNINSLKESIRHLDENDEERIIIENRISQYLLFVSTRLANNNENCDELGMHFDTESQLLYRTFNNIMPIIQRFGNGIDSSIGILPITKIFEIETNLSWVQYVRETLGIDMPHYFNRPFLGHGKFSYTPNHINNPRPIDFNHKKEGKFIPPAIGQMALVAEHLLRNNNLPQEFRNMGDFNTFLSNWKTLGNIRNKAMHTQRLGIQDLDRVSSLFANIRQNGFNEILALKRRLMGLSG
;
A
#
# COMPACT_ATOMS: atom_id res chain seq x y z
N MET A 1 17.93 18.74 8.05
CA MET A 1 16.83 19.19 8.94
C MET A 1 15.74 18.14 9.09
N GLY A 2 15.24 17.92 10.30
CA GLY A 2 14.09 17.07 10.58
C GLY A 2 12.79 17.86 10.79
N TYR A 3 11.68 17.32 10.30
CA TYR A 3 10.35 17.89 10.48
C TYR A 3 9.34 16.78 10.89
N PRO A 4 8.57 16.95 11.98
CA PRO A 4 7.58 15.95 12.39
C PRO A 4 6.39 15.92 11.42
N MET A 5 5.93 14.72 11.07
CA MET A 5 4.76 14.46 10.22
C MET A 5 3.45 14.73 10.97
N ASN A 6 3.21 15.95 11.43
CA ASN A 6 1.95 16.32 12.10
C ASN A 6 1.44 17.71 11.72
N SER A 7 1.92 18.29 10.62
CA SER A 7 1.57 19.64 10.21
C SER A 7 0.83 19.65 8.88
N TYR A 8 -0.48 19.51 8.97
CA TYR A 8 -1.38 19.48 7.82
C TYR A 8 -1.32 20.75 6.98
N GLU A 9 -1.39 21.92 7.61
CA GLU A 9 -1.53 23.21 6.91
C GLU A 9 -0.32 23.54 6.03
N ALA A 10 0.88 23.17 6.49
CA ALA A 10 2.09 23.41 5.73
C ALA A 10 2.21 22.48 4.51
N LEU A 11 1.75 21.23 4.63
CA LEU A 11 1.66 20.31 3.50
C LEU A 11 0.62 20.76 2.49
N VAL A 12 -0.54 21.27 2.95
CA VAL A 12 -1.57 21.89 2.10
C VAL A 12 -1.02 23.12 1.36
N ALA A 13 -0.23 23.95 2.04
CA ALA A 13 0.40 25.11 1.43
C ALA A 13 1.40 24.75 0.32
N ILE A 14 2.05 23.59 0.41
CA ILE A 14 2.96 23.07 -0.62
C ILE A 14 2.16 22.61 -1.85
N THR A 15 1.05 21.90 -1.67
CA THR A 15 0.26 21.32 -2.78
C THR A 15 -0.69 22.29 -3.46
N ASP A 16 -1.34 23.21 -2.74
CA ASP A 16 -2.43 24.01 -3.31
C ASP A 16 -1.93 25.24 -4.10
N ASN A 17 -2.20 25.24 -5.42
CA ASN A 17 -1.94 26.37 -6.33
C ASN A 17 -2.93 27.53 -6.15
N LYS A 18 -4.07 27.34 -5.47
CA LYS A 18 -5.18 28.30 -5.42
C LYS A 18 -5.03 29.32 -4.29
N HIS A 19 -4.28 28.99 -3.23
CA HIS A 19 -4.03 29.90 -2.12
C HIS A 19 -2.79 30.78 -2.38
N ARG A 20 -2.98 31.89 -3.10
CA ARG A 20 -1.93 32.89 -3.42
C ARG A 20 -1.19 33.46 -2.20
N ASN A 21 -1.72 33.31 -0.98
CA ASN A 21 -1.11 33.82 0.25
C ASN A 21 -0.01 32.92 0.84
N ASN A 22 0.28 31.75 0.24
CA ASN A 22 1.23 30.76 0.77
C ASN A 22 2.52 30.60 -0.07
N SER A 23 2.91 31.60 -0.87
CA SER A 23 4.11 31.55 -1.73
C SER A 23 5.40 31.20 -0.96
N HIS A 24 5.47 31.60 0.31
CA HIS A 24 6.62 31.37 1.17
C HIS A 24 6.94 29.88 1.42
N TYR A 25 5.93 29.01 1.57
CA TYR A 25 6.16 27.57 1.75
C TYR A 25 6.75 26.89 0.52
N ARG A 26 6.39 27.40 -0.67
CA ARG A 26 6.95 26.93 -1.94
C ARG A 26 8.38 27.39 -2.11
N GLU A 27 8.66 28.65 -1.83
CA GLU A 27 10.01 29.20 -1.82
C GLU A 27 10.92 28.42 -0.86
N LEU A 28 10.42 28.03 0.31
CA LEU A 28 11.17 27.19 1.26
C LEU A 28 11.40 25.78 0.74
N SER A 29 10.42 25.15 0.10
CA SER A 29 10.62 23.84 -0.52
C SER A 29 11.70 23.88 -1.62
N GLN A 30 11.86 25.00 -2.32
CA GLN A 30 12.89 25.16 -3.35
C GLN A 30 14.32 25.29 -2.80
N GLN A 31 14.49 25.50 -1.49
CA GLN A 31 15.81 25.61 -0.86
C GLN A 31 16.45 24.24 -0.59
N PHE A 32 15.64 23.18 -0.54
CA PHE A 32 16.10 21.83 -0.31
C PHE A 32 16.44 21.12 -1.62
N LYS A 33 17.57 20.43 -1.65
CA LYS A 33 18.00 19.64 -2.80
C LYS A 33 17.32 18.27 -2.81
N LEU A 34 17.08 17.71 -1.62
CA LEU A 34 16.39 16.44 -1.41
C LEU A 34 15.44 16.51 -0.23
N PHE A 35 14.41 15.67 -0.33
CA PHE A 35 13.39 15.41 0.67
C PHE A 35 13.33 13.91 0.96
N ALA A 36 13.23 13.55 2.24
CA ALA A 36 12.98 12.18 2.66
C ALA A 36 11.67 12.11 3.46
N VAL A 37 10.87 11.07 3.26
CA VAL A 37 9.82 10.68 4.19
C VAL A 37 10.14 9.30 4.74
N VAL A 38 10.44 9.21 6.04
CA VAL A 38 10.71 7.95 6.71
C VAL A 38 9.38 7.34 7.16
N VAL A 39 9.04 6.20 6.57
CA VAL A 39 7.78 5.50 6.80
C VAL A 39 8.07 4.21 7.54
N HIS A 40 7.42 4.04 8.68
CA HIS A 40 7.42 2.81 9.46
C HIS A 40 6.08 2.65 10.17
N ASP A 41 5.71 1.41 10.48
CA ASP A 41 4.60 1.15 11.39
C ASP A 41 5.13 1.03 12.84
N PRO A 42 4.75 1.91 13.78
CA PRO A 42 5.25 1.87 15.16
C PRO A 42 4.90 0.58 15.92
N VAL A 43 3.79 -0.07 15.56
CA VAL A 43 3.32 -1.32 16.20
C VAL A 43 4.16 -2.50 15.71
N CYS A 44 4.37 -2.60 14.40
CA CYS A 44 5.17 -3.70 13.83
C CYS A 44 6.68 -3.48 13.96
N HIS A 45 7.15 -2.23 14.03
CA HIS A 45 8.57 -1.88 13.98
C HIS A 45 9.04 -1.16 15.25
N MET A 46 8.65 -1.64 16.44
CA MET A 46 8.94 -1.00 17.73
C MET A 46 10.42 -0.65 17.94
N GLN A 47 11.35 -1.48 17.48
CA GLN A 47 12.79 -1.20 17.62
C GLN A 47 13.21 0.01 16.76
N PHE A 48 12.73 0.07 15.52
CA PHE A 48 12.98 1.19 14.63
C PHE A 48 12.32 2.48 15.14
N ASP A 49 11.09 2.37 15.65
CA ASP A 49 10.36 3.49 16.26
C ASP A 49 11.11 4.07 17.47
N ARG A 50 11.60 3.22 18.39
CA ARG A 50 12.42 3.68 19.51
C ARG A 50 13.72 4.34 19.03
N PHE A 51 14.37 3.76 18.01
CA PHE A 51 15.58 4.32 17.44
C PHE A 51 15.34 5.73 16.89
N ILE A 52 14.33 5.91 16.03
CA ILE A 52 14.09 7.20 15.36
C ILE A 52 13.69 8.29 16.36
N ASN A 53 12.90 7.94 17.39
CA ASN A 53 12.55 8.88 18.47
C ASN A 53 13.79 9.32 19.28
N ASN A 54 14.72 8.39 19.58
CA ASN A 54 15.93 8.70 20.34
C ASN A 54 16.99 9.44 19.52
N PHE A 55 17.06 9.17 18.21
CA PHE A 55 18.10 9.70 17.33
C PHE A 55 17.64 10.90 16.50
N PHE A 56 16.38 11.32 16.58
CA PHE A 56 15.83 12.41 15.78
C PHE A 56 16.70 13.67 15.80
N GLU A 57 17.15 14.12 16.98
CA GLU A 57 17.99 15.31 17.09
C GLU A 57 19.36 15.16 16.43
N ARG A 58 19.92 13.94 16.43
CA ARG A 58 21.19 13.65 15.78
C ARG A 58 20.99 13.66 14.27
N LEU A 59 19.96 12.99 13.76
CA LEU A 59 19.58 13.00 12.35
C LEU A 59 19.31 14.43 11.85
N ASP A 60 18.60 15.26 12.62
CA ASP A 60 18.37 16.68 12.29
C ASP A 60 19.67 17.47 12.10
N ARG A 61 20.71 17.19 12.90
CA ARG A 61 22.03 17.82 12.75
C ARG A 61 22.80 17.27 11.54
N THR A 62 22.79 15.95 11.35
CA THR A 62 23.46 15.28 10.23
C THR A 62 22.96 15.80 8.89
N THR A 63 21.66 16.06 8.79
CA THR A 63 21.01 16.43 7.52
C THR A 63 21.19 17.88 7.09
N GLY A 64 21.93 18.69 7.87
CA GLY A 64 22.39 20.02 7.45
C GLY A 64 21.28 20.96 6.96
N GLU A 65 21.62 21.82 6.00
CA GLU A 65 20.73 22.86 5.44
C GLU A 65 20.11 22.50 4.08
N ASN A 66 20.61 21.46 3.41
CA ASN A 66 20.22 21.12 2.03
C ASN A 66 19.30 19.90 1.92
N PHE A 67 19.07 19.18 3.03
CA PHE A 67 18.26 17.96 3.08
C PHE A 67 17.18 18.06 4.17
N LEU A 68 15.91 17.95 3.76
CA LEU A 68 14.75 17.91 4.66
C LEU A 68 14.24 16.48 4.79
N PHE A 69 13.98 16.02 6.02
CA PHE A 69 13.29 14.75 6.23
C PHE A 69 12.05 14.90 7.10
N PHE A 70 11.07 14.05 6.81
CA PHE A 70 9.81 13.89 7.52
C PHE A 70 9.77 12.51 8.19
N THR A 71 9.28 12.43 9.42
CA THR A 71 9.08 11.16 10.13
C THR A 71 7.95 11.25 11.16
N LEU A 72 7.45 10.10 11.59
CA LEU A 72 6.48 9.94 12.68
C LEU A 72 7.09 10.19 14.07
N ALA A 73 8.41 10.38 14.17
CA ALA A 73 9.07 10.62 15.45
C ALA A 73 8.48 11.84 16.17
N GLN A 74 8.34 11.74 17.49
CA GLN A 74 7.96 12.86 18.34
C GLN A 74 9.22 13.49 18.94
N PRO A 75 9.70 14.62 18.40
CA PRO A 75 10.90 15.25 18.91
C PRO A 75 10.69 15.81 20.32
N SER A 76 11.77 15.79 21.10
CA SER A 76 11.80 16.31 22.47
C SER A 76 11.39 17.78 22.55
N ASP A 77 10.88 18.23 23.70
CA ASP A 77 10.59 19.65 23.94
C ASP A 77 11.84 20.54 23.79
N ASN A 78 13.02 20.00 24.10
CA ASN A 78 14.29 20.69 23.95
C ASN A 78 14.65 20.91 22.48
N TRP A 79 14.32 19.96 21.60
CA TRP A 79 14.43 20.16 20.16
C TRP A 79 13.47 21.25 19.69
N ARG A 80 12.18 21.13 20.05
CA ARG A 80 11.12 22.09 19.65
C ARG A 80 11.48 23.54 20.03
N ARG A 81 12.02 23.75 21.23
CA ARG A 81 12.45 25.09 21.68
C ARG A 81 13.60 25.65 20.85
N ARG A 82 14.56 24.81 20.45
CA ARG A 82 15.72 25.24 19.64
C ARG A 82 15.36 25.50 18.19
N THR A 83 14.44 24.74 17.63
CA THR A 83 14.09 24.83 16.21
C THR A 83 13.10 25.94 15.88
N ARG A 84 12.35 26.47 16.87
CA ARG A 84 11.44 27.62 16.70
C ARG A 84 12.03 28.83 15.96
N ASN A 85 13.34 29.06 16.10
CA ASN A 85 14.02 30.19 15.48
C ASN A 85 14.71 29.84 14.15
N ARG A 86 14.66 28.58 13.70
CA ARG A 86 15.23 28.20 12.41
C ARG A 86 14.30 28.65 11.29
N PHE A 87 14.89 29.17 10.21
CA PHE A 87 14.14 29.81 9.11
C PHE A 87 13.06 28.89 8.52
N TYR A 88 13.35 27.61 8.38
CA TYR A 88 12.44 26.61 7.83
C TYR A 88 11.35 26.16 8.80
N HIS A 89 11.39 26.58 10.06
CA HIS A 89 10.44 26.16 11.09
C HIS A 89 9.50 27.29 11.51
N GLN A 90 9.85 28.56 11.28
CA GLN A 90 8.98 29.70 11.58
C GLN A 90 7.62 29.66 10.87
N PRO A 91 7.53 29.33 9.57
CA PRO A 91 6.24 29.21 8.88
C PRO A 91 5.40 28.07 9.48
N PHE A 92 6.08 27.01 9.88
CA PHE A 92 5.50 25.77 10.35
C PHE A 92 5.14 25.77 11.85
N ALA A 93 5.55 26.81 12.60
CA ALA A 93 5.45 26.85 14.05
C ALA A 93 4.00 26.91 14.56
N ASP A 94 3.11 27.55 13.78
CA ASP A 94 1.69 27.71 14.11
C ASP A 94 0.85 26.48 13.70
N ALA A 95 1.39 25.65 12.80
CA ALA A 95 0.70 24.50 12.20
C ALA A 95 1.05 23.15 12.86
N ILE A 96 1.72 23.14 14.01
CA ILE A 96 1.93 21.91 14.79
C ILE A 96 0.63 21.59 15.52
N ASP A 97 -0.20 20.78 14.87
CA ASP A 97 -1.42 20.30 15.46
C ASP A 97 -1.08 19.37 16.65
N GLN A 98 -1.72 19.62 17.81
CA GLN A 98 -1.56 18.80 19.01
C GLN A 98 -2.38 17.51 18.94
N ASN A 99 -3.25 17.39 17.92
CA ASN A 99 -4.00 16.18 17.67
C ASN A 99 -3.07 15.08 17.15
N GLN A 100 -2.68 14.19 18.06
CA GLN A 100 -2.02 12.92 17.74
C GLN A 100 -3.00 11.99 17.02
N SER A 101 -3.36 12.32 15.78
CA SER A 101 -4.09 11.38 14.94
C SER A 101 -3.20 10.18 14.68
N GLN A 102 -3.67 8.97 14.99
CA GLN A 102 -2.97 7.74 14.64
C GLN A 102 -2.81 7.71 13.11
N LEU A 103 -1.56 7.79 12.66
CA LEU A 103 -1.22 7.80 11.24
C LEU A 103 -1.51 6.43 10.65
N ASP A 104 -2.36 6.41 9.63
CA ASP A 104 -2.74 5.20 8.92
C ASP A 104 -1.62 4.80 7.94
N ILE A 105 -0.61 4.12 8.48
CA ILE A 105 0.59 3.75 7.71
C ILE A 105 0.25 2.77 6.60
N TYR A 106 -0.64 1.82 6.86
CA TYR A 106 -1.09 0.90 5.82
C TYR A 106 -1.82 1.63 4.70
N GLY A 107 -2.80 2.49 5.02
CA GLY A 107 -3.47 3.32 4.03
C GLY A 107 -2.51 4.21 3.25
N PHE A 108 -1.53 4.81 3.92
CA PHE A 108 -0.49 5.63 3.28
C PHE A 108 0.37 4.81 2.31
N CYS A 109 0.76 3.58 2.68
CA CYS A 109 1.46 2.67 1.80
C CYS A 109 0.62 2.31 0.57
N GLN A 110 -0.66 1.99 0.74
CA GLN A 110 -1.57 1.75 -0.38
C GLN A 110 -1.67 2.98 -1.28
N TYR A 111 -1.83 4.16 -0.69
CA TYR A 111 -1.88 5.41 -1.42
C TYR A 111 -0.61 5.67 -2.24
N LEU A 112 0.55 5.28 -1.76
CA LEU A 112 1.81 5.49 -2.48
C LEU A 112 2.27 4.26 -3.28
N ASN A 113 1.48 3.18 -3.32
CA ASN A 113 1.84 1.88 -3.89
C ASN A 113 3.18 1.36 -3.35
N ILE A 114 3.38 1.50 -2.05
CA ILE A 114 4.50 0.92 -1.31
C ILE A 114 4.00 -0.41 -0.76
N ASN A 115 4.79 -1.47 -0.95
CA ASN A 115 4.50 -2.75 -0.31
C ASN A 115 4.68 -2.58 1.20
N TYR A 116 3.62 -2.83 1.96
CA TYR A 116 3.63 -2.68 3.42
C TYR A 116 4.65 -3.59 4.10
N ASN A 117 4.97 -4.75 3.49
CA ASN A 117 6.00 -5.67 3.99
C ASN A 117 7.44 -5.18 3.73
N ASP A 118 7.64 -4.14 2.90
CA ASP A 118 8.97 -3.55 2.65
C ASP A 118 9.36 -2.53 3.74
N LEU A 119 8.46 -2.20 4.68
CA LEU A 119 8.72 -1.25 5.76
C LEU A 119 9.78 -1.77 6.76
N PRO A 120 10.59 -0.88 7.37
CA PRO A 120 10.60 0.57 7.20
C PRO A 120 11.36 1.03 5.93
N VAL A 121 10.92 2.15 5.35
CA VAL A 121 11.50 2.72 4.12
C VAL A 121 11.72 4.23 4.21
N ILE A 122 12.62 4.74 3.35
CA ILE A 122 12.83 6.16 3.08
C ILE A 122 12.26 6.45 1.69
N LEU A 123 11.30 7.36 1.60
CA LEU A 123 10.82 7.92 0.34
C LEU A 123 11.64 9.14 -0.02
N LEU A 124 12.58 9.00 -0.96
CA LEU A 124 13.54 10.05 -1.32
C LEU A 124 13.16 10.71 -2.65
N GLY A 125 12.95 12.02 -2.64
CA GLY A 125 12.59 12.84 -3.80
C GLY A 125 13.34 14.17 -3.80
N ASN A 126 13.45 14.85 -4.94
CA ASN A 126 13.97 16.22 -5.02
C ASN A 126 12.84 17.26 -5.06
N ASN A 127 11.60 16.81 -5.08
CA ASN A 127 10.41 17.65 -5.02
C ASN A 127 9.24 16.84 -4.43
N LEU A 128 8.62 17.35 -3.36
CA LEU A 128 7.47 16.71 -2.72
C LEU A 128 6.20 16.71 -3.59
N THR A 129 6.09 17.65 -4.54
CA THR A 129 4.96 17.77 -5.48
C THR A 129 5.17 16.98 -6.77
N PHE A 130 6.36 16.42 -6.98
CA PHE A 130 6.62 15.51 -8.08
C PHE A 130 6.13 14.10 -7.72
N ASN A 131 5.67 13.37 -8.73
CA ASN A 131 5.10 12.03 -8.59
C ASN A 131 6.17 10.92 -8.64
N GLY A 132 7.42 11.23 -8.98
CA GLY A 132 8.55 10.30 -8.88
C GLY A 132 9.30 10.38 -7.56
N PHE A 133 9.62 9.23 -6.96
CA PHE A 133 10.49 9.13 -5.79
C PHE A 133 11.32 7.84 -5.80
N ARG A 134 12.21 7.65 -4.82
CA ARG A 134 12.85 6.36 -4.54
C ARG A 134 12.26 5.79 -3.27
N VAL A 135 12.02 4.48 -3.26
CA VAL A 135 11.75 3.74 -2.03
C VAL A 135 13.03 3.02 -1.65
N ILE A 136 13.66 3.45 -0.55
CA ILE A 136 14.91 2.87 -0.05
C ILE A 136 14.60 2.12 1.23
N ARG A 137 14.83 0.81 1.25
CA ARG A 137 14.66 0.03 2.48
C ARG A 137 15.67 0.49 3.53
N THR A 138 15.24 0.52 4.78
CA THR A 138 16.08 0.95 5.89
C THR A 138 15.83 0.07 7.12
N ASN A 139 16.61 0.29 8.17
CA ASN A 139 16.39 -0.25 9.50
C ASN A 139 17.16 0.60 10.51
N HIS A 140 17.11 0.23 11.78
CA HIS A 140 17.74 0.98 12.88
C HIS A 140 19.28 0.97 12.82
N ILE A 141 19.89 0.09 12.01
CA ILE A 141 21.33 -0.02 11.82
C ILE A 141 21.79 0.91 10.68
N HIS A 142 21.01 0.99 9.60
CA HIS A 142 21.44 1.68 8.37
C HIS A 142 20.96 3.13 8.24
N LEU A 143 19.87 3.53 8.92
CA LEU A 143 19.24 4.84 8.71
C LEU A 143 20.23 6.01 8.81
N GLU A 144 21.11 5.97 9.81
CA GLU A 144 22.12 7.02 10.01
C GLU A 144 23.12 7.11 8.85
N GLN A 145 23.71 5.99 8.45
CA GLN A 145 24.66 5.95 7.32
C GLN A 145 24.01 6.37 5.99
N GLN A 146 22.74 5.99 5.79
CA GLN A 146 21.96 6.42 4.63
C GLN A 146 21.75 7.95 4.66
N PHE A 147 21.42 8.52 5.81
CA PHE A 147 21.24 9.96 5.97
C PHE A 147 22.55 10.74 5.79
N GLU A 148 23.67 10.23 6.31
CA GLU A 148 25.00 10.81 6.09
C GLU A 148 25.33 10.86 4.59
N SER A 149 25.15 9.73 3.89
CA SER A 149 25.40 9.65 2.44
C SER A 149 24.52 10.62 1.62
N ILE A 150 23.24 10.74 1.97
CA ILE A 150 22.31 11.68 1.33
C ILE A 150 22.75 13.13 1.59
N SER A 151 23.18 13.44 2.82
CA SER A 151 23.61 14.78 3.22
C SER A 151 24.89 15.18 2.49
N ASP A 152 25.87 14.27 2.43
CA ASP A 152 27.10 14.45 1.67
C ASP A 152 26.83 14.70 0.18
N PHE A 153 25.89 13.96 -0.41
CA PHE A 153 25.46 14.22 -1.79
C PHE A 153 24.88 15.64 -1.94
N CYS A 154 24.00 16.04 -1.03
CA CYS A 154 23.41 17.38 -1.06
C CYS A 154 24.46 18.48 -0.94
N ASP A 155 25.44 18.35 -0.05
CA ASP A 155 26.45 19.38 0.15
C ASP A 155 27.43 19.50 -1.03
N ASN A 156 27.70 18.39 -1.72
CA ASN A 156 28.59 18.36 -2.90
C ASN A 156 27.89 18.66 -4.23
N THR A 157 26.56 18.79 -4.25
CA THR A 157 25.79 19.03 -5.47
C THR A 157 25.42 20.51 -5.60
N PHE A 158 26.15 21.25 -6.42
CA PHE A 158 25.93 22.70 -6.61
C PHE A 158 24.91 23.05 -7.70
N GLU A 159 24.52 22.09 -8.53
CA GLU A 159 23.63 22.29 -9.68
C GLU A 159 22.32 21.49 -9.51
N LEU A 160 21.28 21.91 -10.25
CA LEU A 160 20.06 21.11 -10.38
C LEU A 160 20.42 19.75 -10.99
N PHE A 161 20.01 18.67 -10.34
CA PHE A 161 20.23 17.31 -10.82
C PHE A 161 18.91 16.64 -11.22
N ASN A 162 19.01 15.71 -12.16
CA ASN A 162 17.87 14.94 -12.64
C ASN A 162 17.88 13.55 -12.00
N GLN A 163 16.82 13.22 -11.26
CA GLN A 163 16.72 11.95 -10.51
C GLN A 163 16.70 10.69 -11.38
N PHE A 164 16.45 10.83 -12.67
CA PHE A 164 16.33 9.73 -13.62
C PHE A 164 17.67 9.33 -14.24
N ASN A 165 18.54 10.29 -14.51
CA ASN A 165 19.74 10.06 -15.32
C ASN A 165 21.01 10.73 -14.80
N ASP A 166 20.98 11.46 -13.68
CA ASP A 166 22.20 11.97 -13.06
C ASP A 166 22.99 10.82 -12.43
N GLU A 167 24.16 10.52 -12.98
CA GLU A 167 25.00 9.40 -12.52
C GLU A 167 25.45 9.53 -11.07
N ARG A 168 25.66 10.74 -10.55
CA ARG A 168 26.02 10.93 -9.13
C ARG A 168 24.85 10.57 -8.23
N TYR A 169 23.64 10.98 -8.61
CA TYR A 169 22.43 10.59 -7.90
C TYR A 169 22.20 9.08 -7.98
N LEU A 170 22.36 8.47 -9.16
CA LEU A 170 22.24 7.01 -9.32
C LEU A 170 23.29 6.26 -8.50
N GLN A 171 24.50 6.78 -8.40
CA GLN A 171 25.55 6.22 -7.55
C GLN A 171 25.21 6.36 -6.06
N LEU A 172 24.67 7.49 -5.61
CA LEU A 172 24.11 7.64 -4.26
C LEU A 172 23.09 6.54 -3.99
N ILE A 173 22.11 6.36 -4.89
CA ILE A 173 21.06 5.33 -4.72
C ILE A 173 21.66 3.93 -4.60
N ARG A 174 22.63 3.57 -5.46
CA ARG A 174 23.33 2.27 -5.38
C ARG A 174 24.07 2.08 -4.05
N ASN A 175 24.60 3.14 -3.46
CA ASN A 175 25.34 3.07 -2.20
C ASN A 175 24.42 2.91 -0.98
N ILE A 176 23.22 3.51 -1.02
CA ILE A 176 22.31 3.53 0.13
C ILE A 176 21.24 2.44 0.07
N ASN A 177 20.98 1.84 -1.09
CA ASN A 177 19.98 0.80 -1.22
C ASN A 177 20.56 -0.56 -0.81
N ILE A 178 20.04 -1.12 0.27
CA ILE A 178 20.53 -2.38 0.88
C ILE A 178 20.22 -3.59 -0.03
N GLU A 179 19.20 -3.48 -0.86
CA GLU A 179 18.81 -4.46 -1.87
C GLU A 179 18.67 -3.77 -3.24
N ASN A 180 18.96 -4.45 -4.35
CA ASN A 180 18.85 -3.89 -5.70
C ASN A 180 17.37 -3.69 -6.11
N ASP A 181 16.67 -2.74 -5.50
CA ASP A 181 15.33 -2.33 -5.89
C ASP A 181 15.39 -1.07 -6.79
N GLU A 182 14.62 -1.08 -7.88
CA GLU A 182 14.63 -0.07 -8.95
C GLU A 182 13.87 1.22 -8.60
N PHE A 183 14.05 2.27 -9.43
CA PHE A 183 13.34 3.56 -9.38
C PHE A 183 11.82 3.33 -9.32
N TYR A 184 11.14 3.77 -8.25
CA TYR A 184 9.68 3.75 -8.20
C TYR A 184 9.05 5.10 -8.61
N VAL A 185 8.48 5.20 -9.82
CA VAL A 185 7.64 6.36 -10.19
C VAL A 185 6.20 6.06 -9.76
N ASN A 186 5.65 6.82 -8.81
CA ASN A 186 4.21 6.81 -8.61
C ASN A 186 3.56 7.52 -9.80
N GLN A 187 2.83 6.79 -10.63
CA GLN A 187 2.38 7.33 -11.91
C GLN A 187 1.27 8.38 -11.77
N ILE A 188 0.71 8.61 -10.57
CA ILE A 188 -0.56 9.33 -10.45
C ILE A 188 -0.52 10.43 -9.39
N MET A 189 0.12 10.26 -8.22
CA MET A 189 0.08 11.29 -7.16
C MET A 189 1.42 11.50 -6.46
N SER A 190 1.64 12.73 -5.99
CA SER A 190 2.86 13.12 -5.30
C SER A 190 2.86 12.69 -3.82
N ILE A 191 4.04 12.68 -3.20
CA ILE A 191 4.17 12.45 -1.76
C ILE A 191 3.37 13.52 -0.99
N ALA A 192 3.41 14.77 -1.44
CA ALA A 192 2.68 15.85 -0.80
C ALA A 192 1.16 15.64 -0.85
N ASP A 193 0.60 15.21 -1.99
CA ASP A 193 -0.83 14.91 -2.12
C ASP A 193 -1.25 13.79 -1.17
N ALA A 194 -0.44 12.73 -1.08
CA ALA A 194 -0.69 11.61 -0.17
C ALA A 194 -0.70 12.05 1.29
N LEU A 195 0.24 12.93 1.68
CA LEU A 195 0.31 13.45 3.03
C LEU A 195 -0.85 14.38 3.35
N VAL A 196 -1.17 15.32 2.46
CA VAL A 196 -2.37 16.18 2.60
C VAL A 196 -3.61 15.32 2.75
N ASP A 197 -3.74 14.29 1.94
CA ASP A 197 -4.90 13.42 1.99
C ASP A 197 -4.98 12.61 3.28
N LEU A 198 -3.85 12.16 3.81
CA LEU A 198 -3.76 11.44 5.08
C LEU A 198 -4.29 12.27 6.25
N TYR A 199 -3.92 13.56 6.30
CA TYR A 199 -4.32 14.48 7.37
C TYR A 199 -5.70 15.11 7.18
N SER A 200 -6.23 15.17 5.95
CA SER A 200 -7.54 15.81 5.71
C SER A 200 -8.71 15.08 6.40
N PHE A 201 -8.49 13.87 6.90
CA PHE A 201 -9.47 13.09 7.65
C PHE A 201 -9.43 13.34 9.16
N ASN A 202 -8.56 14.25 9.64
CA ASN A 202 -8.50 14.68 11.04
C ASN A 202 -9.57 15.74 11.35
N LEU A 203 -10.84 15.41 11.10
CA LEU A 203 -11.97 16.31 11.33
C LEU A 203 -12.70 15.95 12.63
N ASN A 204 -13.24 16.96 13.31
CA ASN A 204 -13.80 16.83 14.66
C ASN A 204 -15.13 16.06 14.70
N SER A 205 -15.75 15.78 13.54
CA SER A 205 -17.00 15.05 13.46
C SER A 205 -16.96 13.94 12.41
N ASN A 206 -17.57 12.80 12.74
CA ASN A 206 -17.77 11.70 11.80
C ASN A 206 -18.46 12.19 10.51
N GLN A 207 -19.43 13.11 10.59
CA GLN A 207 -20.14 13.63 9.41
C GLN A 207 -19.22 14.37 8.42
N GLU A 208 -18.26 15.15 8.91
CA GLU A 208 -17.27 15.85 8.08
C GLU A 208 -16.29 14.86 7.44
N ILE A 209 -15.78 13.90 8.21
CA ILE A 209 -14.95 12.80 7.70
C ILE A 209 -15.68 12.06 6.56
N PHE A 210 -16.99 11.81 6.70
CA PHE A 210 -17.81 11.20 5.66
C PHE A 210 -17.99 12.06 4.42
N ALA A 211 -18.23 13.37 4.59
CA ALA A 211 -18.34 14.30 3.48
C ALA A 211 -17.02 14.33 2.69
N THR A 212 -15.89 14.44 3.40
CA THR A 212 -14.55 14.40 2.80
C THR A 212 -14.28 13.09 2.07
N ALA A 213 -14.60 11.94 2.68
CA ALA A 213 -14.47 10.63 2.03
C ALA A 213 -15.29 10.55 0.74
N ARG A 214 -16.55 11.01 0.78
CA ARG A 214 -17.45 11.02 -0.36
C ARG A 214 -16.91 11.89 -1.49
N ASP A 215 -16.50 13.11 -1.18
CA ASP A 215 -15.99 14.06 -2.19
C ASP A 215 -14.69 13.55 -2.82
N LYS A 216 -13.82 12.95 -2.01
CA LYS A 216 -12.58 12.32 -2.45
C LYS A 216 -12.79 11.11 -3.36
N ILE A 217 -13.69 10.20 -2.98
CA ILE A 217 -14.11 9.09 -3.83
C ILE A 217 -14.67 9.65 -5.14
N ARG A 218 -15.59 10.63 -5.05
CA ARG A 218 -16.25 11.19 -6.22
C ARG A 218 -15.28 11.89 -7.18
N ASN A 219 -14.31 12.64 -6.67
CA ASN A 219 -13.40 13.42 -7.52
C ASN A 219 -12.29 12.54 -8.09
N ASN A 220 -11.62 11.76 -7.25
CA ASN A 220 -10.43 11.03 -7.67
C ASN A 220 -10.78 9.71 -8.38
N ILE A 221 -11.74 8.94 -7.85
CA ILE A 221 -12.10 7.66 -8.47
C ILE A 221 -12.89 7.86 -9.76
N ASN A 222 -13.81 8.82 -9.84
CA ASN A 222 -14.54 9.02 -11.09
C ASN A 222 -13.59 9.54 -12.19
N SER A 223 -12.64 10.42 -11.85
CA SER A 223 -11.63 10.84 -12.83
C SER A 223 -10.84 9.64 -13.38
N LEU A 224 -10.39 8.73 -12.51
CA LEU A 224 -9.68 7.51 -12.93
C LEU A 224 -10.59 6.55 -13.73
N LYS A 225 -11.86 6.41 -13.31
CA LYS A 225 -12.86 5.58 -14.01
C LYS A 225 -13.21 6.12 -15.39
N GLU A 226 -13.18 7.43 -15.60
CA GLU A 226 -13.35 8.04 -16.93
C GLU A 226 -12.16 7.73 -17.83
N SER A 227 -10.93 7.79 -17.32
CA SER A 227 -9.71 7.49 -18.09
C SER A 227 -9.68 6.07 -18.68
N ILE A 228 -10.30 5.08 -18.02
CA ILE A 228 -10.33 3.69 -18.51
C ILE A 228 -11.45 3.38 -19.49
N ARG A 229 -12.42 4.28 -19.71
CA ARG A 229 -13.61 3.97 -20.56
C ARG A 229 -13.27 3.62 -22.00
N HIS A 230 -12.13 4.11 -22.48
CA HIS A 230 -11.69 3.93 -23.86
C HIS A 230 -10.60 2.86 -24.01
N LEU A 231 -10.18 2.23 -22.91
CA LEU A 231 -9.10 1.24 -22.91
C LEU A 231 -9.66 -0.19 -22.96
N ASP A 232 -9.01 -1.03 -23.76
CA ASP A 232 -9.34 -2.45 -23.86
C ASP A 232 -9.09 -3.17 -22.53
N GLU A 233 -9.83 -4.26 -22.27
CA GLU A 233 -9.71 -5.03 -21.01
C GLU A 233 -8.30 -5.61 -20.76
N ASN A 234 -7.50 -5.79 -21.82
CA ASN A 234 -6.13 -6.29 -21.72
C ASN A 234 -5.07 -5.18 -21.83
N ASP A 235 -5.49 -3.92 -21.86
CA ASP A 235 -4.56 -2.78 -21.94
C ASP A 235 -3.77 -2.64 -20.63
N GLU A 236 -2.45 -2.51 -20.73
CA GLU A 236 -1.57 -2.35 -19.56
C GLU A 236 -1.92 -1.08 -18.78
N GLU A 237 -2.27 0.01 -19.48
CA GLU A 237 -2.66 1.27 -18.86
C GLU A 237 -3.96 1.10 -18.04
N ARG A 238 -4.91 0.31 -18.55
CA ARG A 238 -6.14 0.01 -17.82
C ARG A 238 -5.86 -0.76 -16.53
N ILE A 239 -4.99 -1.77 -16.58
CA ILE A 239 -4.61 -2.58 -15.40
C ILE A 239 -3.96 -1.68 -14.34
N ILE A 240 -3.10 -0.75 -14.76
CA ILE A 240 -2.46 0.22 -13.87
C ILE A 240 -3.51 1.11 -13.19
N ILE A 241 -4.44 1.68 -13.97
CA ILE A 241 -5.47 2.57 -13.42
C ILE A 241 -6.43 1.81 -12.50
N GLU A 242 -6.82 0.59 -12.87
CA GLU A 242 -7.62 -0.27 -11.99
C GLU A 242 -6.88 -0.50 -10.68
N ASN A 243 -5.63 -0.98 -10.69
CA ASN A 243 -4.86 -1.15 -9.45
C ASN A 243 -4.82 0.13 -8.59
N ARG A 244 -4.75 1.30 -9.22
CA ARG A 244 -4.83 2.58 -8.52
C ARG A 244 -6.17 2.82 -7.82
N ILE A 245 -7.27 2.50 -8.48
CA ILE A 245 -8.61 2.60 -7.88
C ILE A 245 -8.69 1.72 -6.61
N SER A 246 -8.14 0.51 -6.64
CA SER A 246 -8.11 -0.40 -5.46
C SER A 246 -7.34 0.24 -4.32
N GLN A 247 -6.14 0.75 -4.62
CA GLN A 247 -5.26 1.37 -3.63
C GLN A 247 -5.91 2.58 -2.96
N TYR A 248 -6.54 3.43 -3.76
CA TYR A 248 -7.22 4.61 -3.24
C TYR A 248 -8.46 4.25 -2.42
N LEU A 249 -9.23 3.25 -2.85
CA LEU A 249 -10.36 2.72 -2.07
C LEU A 249 -9.88 2.14 -0.73
N LEU A 250 -8.80 1.35 -0.72
CA LEU A 250 -8.23 0.80 0.50
C LEU A 250 -7.78 1.91 1.45
N PHE A 251 -7.08 2.94 0.96
CA PHE A 251 -6.72 4.12 1.74
C PHE A 251 -7.94 4.79 2.39
N VAL A 252 -9.00 5.07 1.63
CA VAL A 252 -10.20 5.69 2.20
C VAL A 252 -10.85 4.78 3.24
N SER A 253 -10.83 3.47 3.00
CA SER A 253 -11.40 2.46 3.91
C SER A 253 -10.67 2.43 5.25
N THR A 254 -9.34 2.38 5.23
CA THR A 254 -8.50 2.30 6.42
C THR A 254 -8.56 3.59 7.23
N ARG A 255 -8.67 4.76 6.56
CA ARG A 255 -8.91 6.04 7.25
C ARG A 255 -10.26 6.11 7.94
N LEU A 256 -11.31 5.61 7.31
CA LEU A 256 -12.63 5.54 7.94
C LEU A 256 -12.68 4.52 9.09
N ALA A 257 -11.83 3.49 9.04
CA ALA A 257 -11.77 2.44 10.06
C ALA A 257 -11.07 2.87 11.36
N ASN A 258 -10.15 3.83 11.31
CA ASN A 258 -9.31 4.24 12.45
C ASN A 258 -10.07 4.88 13.64
N ASN A 259 -11.42 4.97 13.57
CA ASN A 259 -12.24 5.57 14.62
C ASN A 259 -12.86 4.56 15.61
N ASN A 260 -12.58 3.26 15.51
CA ASN A 260 -13.20 2.22 16.35
C ASN A 260 -12.17 1.22 16.92
N GLU A 261 -12.17 1.02 18.24
CA GLU A 261 -11.17 0.20 18.98
C GLU A 261 -11.52 -1.28 19.12
N ASN A 262 -12.76 -1.70 18.87
CA ASN A 262 -13.17 -3.09 19.02
C ASN A 262 -13.23 -3.78 17.67
N CYS A 263 -12.37 -4.78 17.45
CA CYS A 263 -12.48 -5.64 16.28
C CYS A 263 -12.20 -7.11 16.61
N ASP A 264 -13.11 -7.95 16.13
CA ASP A 264 -12.88 -9.38 16.00
C ASP A 264 -11.64 -9.65 15.14
N GLU A 265 -10.86 -10.65 15.53
CA GLU A 265 -9.74 -11.13 14.75
C GLU A 265 -10.18 -12.22 13.77
N LEU A 266 -9.47 -12.34 12.65
CA LEU A 266 -9.81 -13.30 11.61
C LEU A 266 -9.51 -14.75 12.06
N GLY A 267 -8.51 -14.91 12.95
CA GLY A 267 -8.00 -16.16 13.50
C GLY A 267 -6.47 -16.22 13.43
N MET A 268 -5.84 -17.22 14.04
CA MET A 268 -4.38 -17.39 13.92
C MET A 268 -3.98 -17.82 12.50
N HIS A 269 -2.74 -17.53 12.09
CA HIS A 269 -2.11 -17.94 10.81
C HIS A 269 -2.51 -17.20 9.51
N PHE A 270 -3.51 -16.31 9.57
CA PHE A 270 -3.70 -15.33 8.49
C PHE A 270 -2.51 -14.38 8.39
N ASP A 271 -2.29 -13.86 7.20
CA ASP A 271 -1.28 -12.82 6.97
C ASP A 271 -1.59 -11.56 7.77
N THR A 272 -0.56 -10.81 8.18
CA THR A 272 -0.71 -9.55 8.92
C THR A 272 -1.59 -8.56 8.16
N GLU A 273 -1.42 -8.47 6.83
CA GLU A 273 -2.24 -7.61 5.99
C GLU A 273 -3.72 -8.05 6.00
N SER A 274 -3.98 -9.36 5.94
CA SER A 274 -5.34 -9.92 6.04
C SER A 274 -6.02 -9.56 7.36
N GLN A 275 -5.29 -9.57 8.48
CA GLN A 275 -5.83 -9.15 9.79
C GLN A 275 -6.21 -7.68 9.79
N LEU A 276 -5.33 -6.83 9.28
CA LEU A 276 -5.56 -5.38 9.21
C LEU A 276 -6.78 -5.06 8.34
N LEU A 277 -6.91 -5.72 7.19
CA LEU A 277 -8.05 -5.56 6.30
C LEU A 277 -9.36 -6.07 6.92
N TYR A 278 -9.31 -7.12 7.72
CA TYR A 278 -10.50 -7.62 8.43
C TYR A 278 -10.96 -6.64 9.52
N ARG A 279 -10.01 -6.10 10.29
CA ARG A 279 -10.29 -5.04 11.27
C ARG A 279 -10.85 -3.79 10.57
N THR A 280 -10.25 -3.40 9.45
CA THR A 280 -10.74 -2.31 8.61
C THR A 280 -12.20 -2.53 8.21
N PHE A 281 -12.51 -3.70 7.66
CA PHE A 281 -13.87 -4.06 7.24
C PHE A 281 -14.88 -3.99 8.39
N ASN A 282 -14.56 -4.59 9.54
CA ASN A 282 -15.44 -4.60 10.70
C ASN A 282 -15.71 -3.19 11.24
N ASN A 283 -14.70 -2.30 11.19
CA ASN A 283 -14.84 -0.92 11.65
C ASN A 283 -15.64 -0.02 10.68
N ILE A 284 -15.52 -0.24 9.37
CA ILE A 284 -16.26 0.55 8.36
C ILE A 284 -17.66 0.02 8.08
N MET A 285 -17.97 -1.23 8.40
CA MET A 285 -19.29 -1.80 8.11
C MET A 285 -20.44 -1.02 8.80
N PRO A 286 -20.41 -0.75 10.12
CA PRO A 286 -21.47 0.01 10.79
C PRO A 286 -21.62 1.43 10.23
N ILE A 287 -20.50 2.00 9.80
CA ILE A 287 -20.40 3.27 9.12
C ILE A 287 -21.18 3.22 7.80
N ILE A 288 -20.87 2.27 6.90
CA ILE A 288 -21.53 2.18 5.58
C ILE A 288 -23.02 1.91 5.76
N GLN A 289 -23.40 1.03 6.69
CA GLN A 289 -24.79 0.73 7.02
C GLN A 289 -25.57 1.97 7.49
N ARG A 290 -24.95 2.84 8.30
CA ARG A 290 -25.57 4.08 8.77
C ARG A 290 -25.82 5.09 7.64
N PHE A 291 -24.92 5.18 6.67
CA PHE A 291 -25.03 6.16 5.58
C PHE A 291 -25.71 5.60 4.32
N GLY A 292 -25.93 4.28 4.25
CA GLY A 292 -26.62 3.60 3.17
C GLY A 292 -26.08 3.99 1.79
N ASN A 293 -26.98 4.46 0.90
CA ASN A 293 -26.64 4.91 -0.45
C ASN A 293 -25.86 6.25 -0.50
N GLY A 294 -25.45 6.80 0.65
CA GLY A 294 -24.66 8.02 0.75
C GLY A 294 -23.18 7.83 0.41
N ILE A 295 -22.67 6.59 0.33
CA ILE A 295 -21.27 6.29 -0.01
C ILE A 295 -21.21 5.11 -0.99
N ASP A 296 -20.15 5.00 -1.77
CA ASP A 296 -19.92 3.84 -2.63
C ASP A 296 -19.51 2.66 -1.75
N SER A 297 -20.23 1.53 -1.82
CA SER A 297 -19.95 0.36 -0.96
C SER A 297 -18.66 -0.36 -1.34
N SER A 298 -17.98 0.06 -2.41
CA SER A 298 -16.65 -0.42 -2.79
C SER A 298 -15.62 -0.28 -1.66
N ILE A 299 -15.73 0.73 -0.79
CA ILE A 299 -14.84 0.84 0.40
C ILE A 299 -15.04 -0.30 1.40
N GLY A 300 -16.23 -0.92 1.47
CA GLY A 300 -16.49 -2.10 2.29
C GLY A 300 -16.11 -3.41 1.59
N ILE A 301 -16.32 -3.45 0.27
CA ILE A 301 -16.10 -4.65 -0.55
C ILE A 301 -14.61 -4.92 -0.78
N LEU A 302 -13.80 -3.88 -0.97
CA LEU A 302 -12.37 -4.04 -1.30
C LEU A 302 -11.58 -4.71 -0.18
N PRO A 303 -11.64 -4.27 1.09
CA PRO A 303 -10.87 -4.90 2.16
C PRO A 303 -11.13 -6.40 2.30
N ILE A 304 -12.41 -6.81 2.28
CA ILE A 304 -12.79 -8.21 2.49
C ILE A 304 -12.45 -9.11 1.29
N THR A 305 -12.59 -8.59 0.06
CA THR A 305 -12.20 -9.34 -1.14
C THR A 305 -10.68 -9.48 -1.25
N LYS A 306 -9.93 -8.46 -0.79
CA LYS A 306 -8.47 -8.47 -0.79
C LYS A 306 -7.87 -9.48 0.20
N ILE A 307 -8.51 -9.73 1.34
CA ILE A 307 -8.13 -10.84 2.25
C ILE A 307 -8.11 -12.18 1.50
N PHE A 308 -9.19 -12.48 0.77
CA PHE A 308 -9.29 -13.73 0.04
C PHE A 308 -8.25 -13.83 -1.09
N GLU A 309 -7.96 -12.70 -1.77
CA GLU A 309 -6.88 -12.61 -2.76
C GLU A 309 -5.51 -12.89 -2.15
N ILE A 310 -5.17 -12.26 -1.02
CA ILE A 310 -3.89 -12.46 -0.31
C ILE A 310 -3.71 -13.92 0.07
N GLU A 311 -4.68 -14.51 0.77
CA GLU A 311 -4.54 -15.89 1.25
C GLU A 311 -4.54 -16.91 0.10
N THR A 312 -5.25 -16.62 -1.00
CA THR A 312 -5.16 -17.41 -2.23
C THR A 312 -3.76 -17.33 -2.86
N ASN A 313 -3.16 -16.14 -2.90
CA ASN A 313 -1.81 -15.92 -3.42
C ASN A 313 -0.74 -16.60 -2.57
N LEU A 314 -0.97 -16.71 -1.26
CA LEU A 314 -0.08 -17.40 -0.32
C LEU A 314 -0.35 -18.91 -0.21
N SER A 315 -1.33 -19.45 -0.94
CA SER A 315 -1.66 -20.88 -0.92
C SER A 315 -1.72 -21.47 -2.33
N TRP A 316 -2.84 -21.29 -3.03
CA TRP A 316 -3.13 -21.83 -4.34
C TRP A 316 -2.11 -21.44 -5.41
N VAL A 317 -1.69 -20.17 -5.45
CA VAL A 317 -0.66 -19.73 -6.40
C VAL A 317 0.66 -20.45 -6.11
N GLN A 318 1.04 -20.55 -4.82
CA GLN A 318 2.29 -21.22 -4.43
C GLN A 318 2.23 -22.74 -4.69
N TYR A 319 1.06 -23.37 -4.54
CA TYR A 319 0.85 -24.77 -4.92
C TYR A 319 1.08 -24.99 -6.40
N VAL A 320 0.50 -24.15 -7.27
CA VAL A 320 0.73 -24.29 -8.72
C VAL A 320 2.21 -24.09 -9.05
N ARG A 321 2.88 -23.14 -8.40
CA ARG A 321 4.34 -22.94 -8.53
C ARG A 321 5.14 -24.18 -8.15
N GLU A 322 4.80 -24.82 -7.02
CA GLU A 322 5.39 -26.11 -6.60
C GLU A 322 5.19 -27.18 -7.68
N THR A 323 3.98 -27.32 -8.23
CA THR A 323 3.71 -28.30 -9.31
C THR A 323 4.44 -28.00 -10.62
N LEU A 324 4.84 -26.75 -10.83
CA LEU A 324 5.64 -26.31 -11.99
C LEU A 324 7.15 -26.43 -11.73
N GLY A 325 7.57 -27.03 -10.61
CA GLY A 325 8.96 -27.28 -10.28
C GLY A 325 9.69 -26.11 -9.62
N ILE A 326 8.96 -25.09 -9.13
CA ILE A 326 9.56 -24.02 -8.33
C ILE A 326 9.70 -24.51 -6.88
N ASP A 327 10.92 -24.47 -6.37
CA ASP A 327 11.25 -24.97 -5.03
C ASP A 327 10.58 -24.15 -3.90
N MET A 328 9.84 -24.85 -3.05
CA MET A 328 9.18 -24.32 -1.85
C MET A 328 9.81 -24.95 -0.60
N PRO A 329 10.07 -24.18 0.48
CA PRO A 329 9.67 -22.78 0.69
C PRO A 329 10.65 -21.75 0.11
N HIS A 330 11.75 -22.17 -0.55
CA HIS A 330 12.84 -21.26 -0.93
C HIS A 330 12.39 -20.06 -1.76
N TYR A 331 11.49 -20.27 -2.72
CA TYR A 331 10.94 -19.22 -3.59
C TYR A 331 9.50 -18.82 -3.23
N PHE A 332 9.05 -19.11 -2.02
CA PHE A 332 7.71 -18.74 -1.56
C PHE A 332 7.54 -17.21 -1.65
N ASN A 333 6.56 -16.76 -2.46
CA ASN A 333 6.30 -15.34 -2.74
C ASN A 333 7.52 -14.55 -3.29
N ARG A 334 8.47 -15.21 -3.95
CA ARG A 334 9.66 -14.60 -4.57
C ARG A 334 9.82 -15.08 -6.00
N PRO A 335 10.35 -14.28 -6.94
CA PRO A 335 10.54 -14.74 -8.31
C PRO A 335 11.57 -15.88 -8.34
N PHE A 336 11.26 -16.93 -9.10
CA PHE A 336 12.21 -18.00 -9.38
C PHE A 336 13.19 -17.53 -10.45
N LEU A 337 14.49 -17.70 -10.20
CA LEU A 337 15.55 -17.20 -11.08
C LEU A 337 15.92 -18.19 -12.20
N GLY A 338 15.43 -19.43 -12.14
CA GLY A 338 15.71 -20.46 -13.14
C GLY A 338 15.05 -20.19 -14.49
N HIS A 339 15.57 -20.84 -15.53
CA HIS A 339 14.99 -20.83 -16.87
C HIS A 339 13.94 -21.93 -17.00
N GLY A 340 12.75 -21.60 -17.51
CA GLY A 340 11.67 -22.56 -17.70
C GLY A 340 10.37 -21.89 -18.06
N LYS A 341 9.39 -22.68 -18.53
CA LYS A 341 8.02 -22.23 -18.79
C LYS A 341 7.17 -22.49 -17.55
N PHE A 342 7.09 -21.51 -16.66
CA PHE A 342 6.29 -21.58 -15.42
C PHE A 342 4.85 -21.13 -15.66
N SER A 343 4.25 -21.58 -16.76
CA SER A 343 2.89 -21.18 -17.13
C SER A 343 1.92 -22.35 -17.08
N TYR A 344 0.69 -22.08 -16.65
CA TYR A 344 -0.40 -23.04 -16.64
C TYR A 344 -1.49 -22.62 -17.63
N THR A 345 -1.96 -23.55 -18.48
CA THR A 345 -3.00 -23.26 -19.48
C THR A 345 -4.29 -24.03 -19.14
N PRO A 346 -5.37 -23.35 -18.70
CA PRO A 346 -6.65 -24.01 -18.43
C PRO A 346 -7.34 -24.36 -19.75
N ASN A 347 -7.19 -25.60 -20.23
CA ASN A 347 -7.68 -26.02 -21.56
C ASN A 347 -9.21 -26.18 -21.70
N HIS A 348 -9.99 -25.88 -20.64
CA HIS A 348 -11.44 -26.08 -20.63
C HIS A 348 -12.25 -24.84 -20.99
N ILE A 349 -11.60 -23.71 -21.28
CA ILE A 349 -12.24 -22.47 -21.72
C ILE A 349 -12.03 -22.23 -23.21
N ASN A 350 -12.92 -21.44 -23.81
CA ASN A 350 -12.76 -20.98 -25.20
C ASN A 350 -11.53 -20.06 -25.29
N ASN A 351 -10.63 -20.34 -26.24
CA ASN A 351 -9.37 -19.62 -26.45
C ASN A 351 -8.48 -19.56 -25.18
N PRO A 352 -7.99 -20.71 -24.70
CA PRO A 352 -7.23 -20.78 -23.47
C PRO A 352 -5.91 -20.01 -23.61
N ARG A 353 -5.65 -19.10 -22.67
CA ARG A 353 -4.40 -18.34 -22.60
C ARG A 353 -3.51 -18.91 -21.49
N PRO A 354 -2.19 -19.03 -21.71
CA PRO A 354 -1.27 -19.42 -20.66
C PRO A 354 -1.23 -18.34 -19.57
N ILE A 355 -1.29 -18.77 -18.31
CA ILE A 355 -1.14 -17.91 -17.13
C ILE A 355 0.26 -18.15 -16.58
N ASP A 356 1.08 -17.10 -16.50
CA ASP A 356 2.45 -17.18 -15.97
C ASP A 356 2.46 -17.10 -14.44
N PHE A 357 2.95 -18.15 -13.79
CA PHE A 357 3.07 -18.29 -12.33
C PHE A 357 4.47 -17.90 -11.82
N ASN A 358 5.34 -17.40 -12.69
CA ASN A 358 6.61 -16.79 -12.33
C ASN A 358 6.78 -15.41 -12.98
N HIS A 359 5.67 -14.73 -13.26
CA HIS A 359 5.70 -13.40 -13.84
C HIS A 359 6.44 -12.44 -12.90
N LYS A 360 7.35 -11.65 -13.48
CA LYS A 360 8.15 -10.67 -12.77
C LYS A 360 8.09 -9.33 -13.48
N LYS A 361 7.94 -8.26 -12.70
CA LYS A 361 8.07 -6.86 -13.15
C LYS A 361 8.98 -6.16 -12.16
N GLU A 362 10.01 -5.47 -12.67
CA GLU A 362 10.96 -4.72 -11.84
C GLU A 362 11.56 -5.58 -10.70
N GLY A 363 11.93 -6.83 -11.02
CA GLY A 363 12.50 -7.77 -10.04
C GLY A 363 11.52 -8.34 -9.01
N LYS A 364 10.26 -7.89 -8.97
CA LYS A 364 9.24 -8.38 -8.03
C LYS A 364 8.35 -9.43 -8.66
N PHE A 365 7.99 -10.44 -7.87
CA PHE A 365 7.02 -11.47 -8.27
C PHE A 365 5.61 -10.86 -8.32
N ILE A 366 4.89 -11.11 -9.41
CA ILE A 366 3.48 -10.72 -9.56
C ILE A 366 2.65 -12.01 -9.61
N PRO A 367 1.79 -12.26 -8.61
CA PRO A 367 0.90 -13.40 -8.65
C PRO A 367 -0.20 -13.22 -9.72
N PRO A 368 -0.72 -14.32 -10.30
CA PRO A 368 -1.89 -14.28 -11.15
C PRO A 368 -3.10 -13.64 -10.47
N ALA A 369 -3.97 -13.01 -11.26
CA ALA A 369 -5.20 -12.41 -10.74
C ALA A 369 -6.14 -13.48 -10.15
N ILE A 370 -6.98 -13.08 -9.19
CA ILE A 370 -7.90 -13.99 -8.49
C ILE A 370 -8.84 -14.76 -9.45
N GLY A 371 -9.25 -14.13 -10.56
CA GLY A 371 -10.05 -14.75 -11.60
C GLY A 371 -9.28 -15.77 -12.43
N GLN A 372 -8.01 -15.49 -12.76
CA GLN A 372 -7.12 -16.44 -13.43
C GLN A 372 -6.89 -17.68 -12.56
N MET A 373 -6.67 -17.47 -11.25
CA MET A 373 -6.51 -18.58 -10.31
C MET A 373 -7.80 -19.40 -10.15
N ALA A 374 -8.98 -18.78 -10.20
CA ALA A 374 -10.26 -19.52 -10.21
C ALA A 374 -10.39 -20.44 -11.43
N LEU A 375 -9.92 -20.00 -12.61
CA LEU A 375 -9.89 -20.84 -13.81
C LEU A 375 -8.94 -22.02 -13.63
N VAL A 376 -7.76 -21.82 -13.03
CA VAL A 376 -6.82 -22.90 -12.75
C VAL A 376 -7.39 -23.88 -11.71
N ALA A 377 -8.03 -23.40 -10.65
CA ALA A 377 -8.70 -24.24 -9.65
C ALA A 377 -9.81 -25.10 -10.29
N GLU A 378 -10.62 -24.54 -11.19
CA GLU A 378 -11.61 -25.29 -11.96
C GLU A 378 -10.98 -26.38 -12.82
N HIS A 379 -9.86 -26.06 -13.47
CA HIS A 379 -9.13 -27.03 -14.28
C HIS A 379 -8.56 -28.17 -13.44
N LEU A 380 -8.00 -27.87 -12.26
CA LEU A 380 -7.48 -28.88 -11.33
C LEU A 380 -8.61 -29.78 -10.80
N LEU A 381 -9.77 -29.21 -10.49
CA LEU A 381 -10.96 -29.97 -10.11
C LEU A 381 -11.37 -30.97 -11.21
N ARG A 382 -11.49 -30.51 -12.46
CA ARG A 382 -11.91 -31.35 -13.59
C ARG A 382 -10.95 -32.51 -13.88
N ASN A 383 -9.67 -32.34 -13.57
CA ASN A 383 -8.63 -33.36 -13.76
C ASN A 383 -8.32 -34.16 -12.48
N ASN A 384 -9.12 -34.00 -11.41
CA ASN A 384 -8.92 -34.67 -10.12
C ASN A 384 -7.50 -34.44 -9.53
N ASN A 385 -6.95 -33.25 -9.72
CA ASN A 385 -5.60 -32.87 -9.30
C ASN A 385 -5.63 -31.74 -8.25
N LEU A 386 -6.66 -31.73 -7.40
CA LEU A 386 -6.75 -30.79 -6.29
C LEU A 386 -5.65 -31.07 -5.25
N PRO A 387 -5.13 -30.02 -4.58
CA PRO A 387 -4.29 -30.17 -3.41
C PRO A 387 -4.97 -31.08 -2.38
N GLN A 388 -4.18 -31.86 -1.65
CA GLN A 388 -4.69 -32.84 -0.70
C GLN A 388 -5.64 -32.23 0.36
N GLU A 389 -5.37 -30.99 0.76
CA GLU A 389 -6.13 -30.22 1.76
C GLU A 389 -7.58 -30.01 1.31
N PHE A 390 -7.84 -29.97 0.00
CA PHE A 390 -9.17 -29.75 -0.58
C PHE A 390 -9.85 -31.04 -1.04
N ARG A 391 -9.19 -32.20 -1.00
CA ARG A 391 -9.78 -33.47 -1.49
C ARG A 391 -10.94 -33.97 -0.64
N ASN A 392 -10.91 -33.67 0.66
CA ASN A 392 -11.95 -34.05 1.61
C ASN A 392 -12.98 -32.93 1.84
N MET A 393 -12.86 -31.83 1.10
CA MET A 393 -13.81 -30.73 1.20
C MET A 393 -15.15 -31.19 0.63
N GLY A 394 -16.19 -31.25 1.48
CA GLY A 394 -17.49 -31.82 1.12
C GLY A 394 -18.17 -31.15 -0.08
N ASP A 395 -17.94 -29.85 -0.31
CA ASP A 395 -18.48 -29.13 -1.46
C ASP A 395 -17.51 -28.08 -2.04
N PHE A 396 -16.49 -28.58 -2.76
CA PHE A 396 -15.56 -27.72 -3.49
C PHE A 396 -16.23 -26.91 -4.61
N ASN A 397 -17.33 -27.40 -5.20
CA ASN A 397 -18.05 -26.69 -6.27
C ASN A 397 -18.69 -25.40 -5.74
N THR A 398 -19.32 -25.45 -4.57
CA THR A 398 -19.86 -24.26 -3.90
C THR A 398 -18.75 -23.29 -3.52
N PHE A 399 -17.60 -23.77 -3.02
CA PHE A 399 -16.45 -22.91 -2.76
C PHE A 399 -15.94 -22.22 -4.01
N LEU A 400 -15.77 -22.94 -5.12
CA LEU A 400 -15.34 -22.38 -6.39
C LEU A 400 -16.37 -21.39 -6.98
N SER A 401 -17.66 -21.66 -6.80
CA SER A 401 -18.75 -20.74 -7.19
C SER A 401 -18.70 -19.43 -6.37
N ASN A 402 -18.48 -19.54 -5.06
CA ASN A 402 -18.33 -18.39 -4.17
C ASN A 402 -17.08 -17.58 -4.52
N TRP A 403 -15.95 -18.24 -4.80
CA TRP A 403 -14.72 -17.62 -5.29
C TRP A 403 -14.98 -16.80 -6.56
N LYS A 404 -15.56 -17.43 -7.59
CA LYS A 404 -15.87 -16.74 -8.87
C LYS A 404 -16.78 -15.54 -8.66
N THR A 405 -17.80 -15.68 -7.81
CA THR A 405 -18.73 -14.59 -7.49
C THR A 405 -18.02 -13.44 -6.78
N LEU A 406 -17.14 -13.74 -5.81
CA LEU A 406 -16.33 -12.76 -5.10
C LEU A 406 -15.41 -12.00 -6.06
N GLY A 407 -14.71 -12.70 -6.96
CA GLY A 407 -13.88 -12.09 -8.00
C GLY A 407 -14.68 -11.17 -8.94
N ASN A 408 -15.88 -11.58 -9.34
CA ASN A 408 -16.75 -10.75 -10.18
C ASN A 408 -17.20 -9.45 -9.48
N ILE A 409 -17.55 -9.52 -8.20
CA ILE A 409 -17.97 -8.32 -7.44
C ILE A 409 -16.78 -7.40 -7.19
N ARG A 410 -15.60 -7.96 -6.85
CA ARG A 410 -14.35 -7.20 -6.74
C ARG A 410 -14.07 -6.43 -8.04
N ASN A 411 -14.13 -7.10 -9.19
CA ASN A 411 -13.90 -6.43 -10.48
C ASN A 411 -14.92 -5.29 -10.71
N LYS A 412 -16.21 -5.49 -10.39
CA LYS A 412 -17.21 -4.41 -10.50
C LYS A 412 -16.87 -3.19 -9.65
N ALA A 413 -16.34 -3.38 -8.43
CA ALA A 413 -15.95 -2.29 -7.55
C ALA A 413 -14.82 -1.41 -8.15
N MET A 414 -13.99 -2.04 -8.97
CA MET A 414 -12.83 -1.45 -9.63
C MET A 414 -13.16 -0.77 -10.96
N HIS A 415 -14.24 -1.18 -11.62
CA HIS A 415 -14.70 -0.60 -12.87
C HIS A 415 -15.71 0.55 -12.66
N THR A 416 -16.32 1.05 -13.74
CA THR A 416 -17.21 2.23 -13.77
C THR A 416 -18.48 2.14 -12.91
N GLN A 417 -18.80 0.97 -12.35
CA GLN A 417 -20.03 0.76 -11.60
C GLN A 417 -19.91 1.28 -10.17
N ARG A 418 -21.01 1.89 -9.68
CA ARG A 418 -21.18 2.22 -8.26
C ARG A 418 -21.86 1.04 -7.58
N LEU A 419 -21.28 0.55 -6.49
CA LEU A 419 -21.85 -0.57 -5.73
C LEU A 419 -22.66 -0.08 -4.53
N GLY A 420 -23.78 -0.75 -4.29
CA GLY A 420 -24.71 -0.43 -3.20
C GLY A 420 -24.56 -1.37 -2.01
N ILE A 421 -25.34 -1.10 -0.96
CA ILE A 421 -25.33 -1.90 0.27
C ILE A 421 -25.66 -3.39 0.01
N GLN A 422 -26.53 -3.66 -0.97
CA GLN A 422 -26.90 -5.02 -1.36
C GLN A 422 -25.71 -5.83 -1.88
N ASP A 423 -24.78 -5.17 -2.60
CA ASP A 423 -23.55 -5.81 -3.06
C ASP A 423 -22.62 -6.12 -1.88
N LEU A 424 -22.54 -5.21 -0.90
CA LEU A 424 -21.76 -5.40 0.31
C LEU A 424 -22.30 -6.54 1.18
N ASP A 425 -23.62 -6.61 1.38
CA ASP A 425 -24.27 -7.69 2.13
C ASP A 425 -24.02 -9.04 1.46
N ARG A 426 -24.09 -9.08 0.12
CA ARG A 426 -23.79 -10.28 -0.67
C ARG A 426 -22.33 -10.69 -0.49
N VAL A 427 -21.37 -9.77 -0.59
CA VAL A 427 -19.94 -10.07 -0.41
C VAL A 427 -19.66 -10.54 1.01
N SER A 428 -20.26 -9.90 2.01
CA SER A 428 -20.11 -10.27 3.42
C SER A 428 -20.60 -11.69 3.68
N SER A 429 -21.75 -12.06 3.10
CA SER A 429 -22.31 -13.41 3.18
C SER A 429 -21.41 -14.44 2.48
N LEU A 430 -20.89 -14.11 1.29
CA LEU A 430 -19.97 -14.98 0.54
C LEU A 430 -18.66 -15.21 1.32
N PHE A 431 -18.10 -14.15 1.90
CA PHE A 431 -16.88 -14.24 2.69
C PHE A 431 -17.11 -15.04 3.98
N ALA A 432 -18.23 -14.86 4.66
CA ALA A 432 -18.58 -15.67 5.83
C ALA A 432 -18.66 -17.17 5.48
N ASN A 433 -19.27 -17.51 4.35
CA ASN A 433 -19.33 -18.89 3.85
C ASN A 433 -17.94 -19.46 3.52
N ILE A 434 -17.08 -18.67 2.87
CA ILE A 434 -15.68 -19.05 2.59
C ILE A 434 -14.90 -19.21 3.89
N ARG A 435 -15.13 -18.36 4.88
CA ARG A 435 -14.47 -18.43 6.18
C ARG A 435 -14.82 -19.70 6.95
N GLN A 436 -16.09 -20.09 6.93
CA GLN A 436 -16.55 -21.30 7.60
C GLN A 436 -16.08 -22.58 6.88
N ASN A 437 -16.02 -22.56 5.55
CA ASN A 437 -15.92 -23.80 4.77
C ASN A 437 -14.66 -23.93 3.89
N GLY A 438 -13.80 -22.92 3.80
CA GLY A 438 -12.66 -22.94 2.87
C GLY A 438 -11.35 -22.34 3.39
N PHE A 439 -11.39 -21.40 4.35
CA PHE A 439 -10.15 -20.81 4.85
C PHE A 439 -9.28 -21.82 5.63
N ASN A 440 -9.87 -22.82 6.27
CA ASN A 440 -9.08 -23.84 6.97
C ASN A 440 -8.16 -24.60 6.01
N GLU A 441 -8.68 -24.98 4.84
CA GLU A 441 -7.97 -25.68 3.78
C GLU A 441 -6.93 -24.77 3.11
N ILE A 442 -7.28 -23.50 2.87
CA ILE A 442 -6.35 -22.47 2.35
C ILE A 442 -5.15 -22.31 3.30
N LEU A 443 -5.40 -22.15 4.59
CA LEU A 443 -4.36 -21.96 5.60
C LEU A 443 -3.54 -23.23 5.85
N ALA A 444 -4.15 -24.41 5.75
CA ALA A 444 -3.43 -25.68 5.80
C ALA A 444 -2.45 -25.80 4.63
N LEU A 445 -2.89 -25.49 3.41
CA LEU A 445 -2.06 -25.52 2.21
C LEU A 445 -0.90 -24.50 2.29
N LYS A 446 -1.19 -23.26 2.72
CA LYS A 446 -0.18 -22.22 2.97
C LYS A 446 0.92 -22.72 3.91
N ARG A 447 0.55 -23.28 5.07
CA ARG A 447 1.51 -23.77 6.07
C ARG A 447 2.38 -24.90 5.56
N ARG A 448 1.79 -25.86 4.84
CA ARG A 448 2.55 -26.94 4.18
C ARG A 448 3.62 -26.38 3.26
N LEU A 449 3.24 -25.44 2.39
CA LEU A 449 4.14 -24.83 1.40
C LEU A 449 5.24 -23.97 2.02
N MET A 450 4.98 -23.40 3.20
CA MET A 450 5.99 -22.68 3.98
C MET A 450 6.94 -23.61 4.77
N GLY A 451 6.75 -24.93 4.72
CA GLY A 451 7.50 -25.88 5.55
C GLY A 451 7.15 -25.80 7.04
N LEU A 452 6.08 -25.09 7.38
CA LEU A 452 5.58 -24.93 8.75
C LEU A 452 4.67 -26.12 9.06
N SER A 453 5.26 -27.28 9.33
CA SER A 453 4.51 -28.44 9.84
C SER A 453 4.27 -28.23 11.33
N GLY A 454 3.00 -28.21 11.74
CA GLY A 454 2.58 -28.41 13.12
C GLY A 454 2.36 -29.88 13.42
#